data_AF-A0A1Q2CCF1-F1
#
_entry.id   AF-A0A1Q2CCF1-F1
#
_cell.length_a   1.000
_cell.length_b   1.000
_cell.length_c   1.000
_cell.angle_alpha   90.00
_cell.angle_beta   90.00
_cell.angle_gamma   90.00
#
_symmetry.space_group_name_H-M   'P 1'
#
loop_
_entity.id
_entity.type
_entity.pdbx_description
1 polymer ?
#
loop_
_entity_poly.entity_id
_entity_poly.type
_entity_poly.pdbx_seq_one_letter_code
_entity_poly.pdbx_strand_id
1 'polypeptide(L)'
;MNAVTWLWRQFNEERWPALILALSVALLAAVAGVTPRLMSDLDDRQLGQALAGLSAIQGDVQASWAHSQAVGPSGPDGVDDPWPARLEAARAIRDEQPEPLRSLLADPEFVGRANREVELVPEPETGYYLAVLALLVYPHLSDHAILVDGAWPVFGTGSERTQVAVLEGVAEKMRWTVGSSIGEDYVVSATFRPADPSAQRWEHVPLGRTYTEPLDPNLGVAMNAGLFLPETYTPRPGTSGRPAAGTQG
;
A
#
# COMPACT_ATOMS: atom_id res chain seq x y z
N MET A 1 71.49 33.95 21.87
CA MET A 1 70.76 32.67 22.05
C MET A 1 69.28 32.98 21.96
N ASN A 2 68.62 32.51 20.91
CA ASN A 2 67.24 32.90 20.61
C ASN A 2 66.27 32.04 21.43
N ALA A 3 65.18 32.61 21.94
CA ALA A 3 64.15 31.86 22.68
C ALA A 3 63.65 30.62 21.91
N VAL A 4 63.67 30.68 20.58
CA VAL A 4 63.36 29.58 19.66
C VAL A 4 64.31 28.39 19.81
N THR A 5 65.61 28.59 20.03
CA THR A 5 66.59 27.49 20.20
C THR A 5 66.50 26.83 21.56
N TRP A 6 66.03 27.54 22.59
CA TRP A 6 65.78 26.97 23.91
C TRP A 6 64.49 26.13 23.93
N LEU A 7 63.40 26.65 23.33
CA LEU A 7 62.16 25.90 23.10
C LEU A 7 62.39 24.61 22.31
N TRP A 8 63.20 24.66 21.25
CA TRP A 8 63.52 23.48 20.43
C TRP A 8 64.31 22.42 21.19
N ARG A 9 65.18 22.84 22.11
CA ARG A 9 66.02 21.92 22.90
C ARG A 9 65.21 21.27 24.03
N GLN A 10 64.34 22.03 24.68
CA GLN A 10 63.44 21.53 25.72
C GLN A 10 62.41 20.53 25.15
N PHE A 11 61.89 20.78 23.93
CA PHE A 11 61.04 19.83 23.21
C PHE A 11 61.76 18.53 22.85
N ASN A 12 63.10 18.56 22.71
CA ASN A 12 63.91 17.41 22.34
C ASN A 12 64.31 16.52 23.53
N GLU A 13 64.41 17.08 24.74
CA GLU A 13 64.74 16.33 25.96
C GLU A 13 63.49 15.73 26.64
N GLU A 14 62.31 16.34 26.49
CA GLU A 14 61.03 15.88 27.08
C GLU A 14 60.02 15.41 26.01
N ARG A 15 60.48 14.68 24.99
CA ARG A 15 59.60 14.17 23.92
C ARG A 15 58.50 13.24 24.43
N TRP A 16 58.74 12.54 25.54
CA TRP A 16 57.84 11.49 26.02
C TRP A 16 56.49 12.03 26.53
N PRO A 17 56.47 13.03 27.44
CA PRO A 17 55.22 13.67 27.86
C PRO A 17 54.43 14.27 26.69
N ALA A 18 55.10 14.92 25.74
CA ALA A 18 54.44 15.52 24.57
C ALA A 18 53.79 14.47 23.66
N LEU A 19 54.46 13.33 23.43
CA LEU A 19 53.91 12.21 22.67
C LEU A 19 52.73 11.55 23.38
N ILE A 20 52.79 11.37 24.71
CA ILE A 20 51.68 10.83 25.51
C ILE A 20 50.47 11.76 25.45
N LEU A 21 50.69 13.08 25.58
CA LEU A 21 49.62 14.07 25.44
C LEU A 21 49.01 14.03 24.04
N ALA A 22 49.83 14.01 22.99
CA ALA A 22 49.37 13.94 21.61
C ALA A 22 48.57 12.66 21.33
N LEU A 23 49.03 11.52 21.82
CA LEU A 23 48.31 10.24 21.72
C LEU A 23 46.98 10.30 22.49
N SER A 24 46.97 10.89 23.68
CA SER A 24 45.76 11.00 24.50
C SER A 24 44.72 11.89 23.82
N VAL A 25 45.13 13.02 23.25
CA VAL A 25 44.25 13.92 22.49
C VAL A 25 43.76 13.24 21.22
N ALA A 26 44.63 12.52 20.49
CA ALA A 26 44.23 11.76 19.31
C ALA A 26 43.22 10.66 19.64
N LEU A 27 43.41 9.95 20.75
CA LEU A 27 42.49 8.91 21.22
C LEU A 27 41.15 9.50 21.65
N LEU A 28 41.17 10.62 22.40
CA LEU A 28 39.96 11.32 22.81
C LEU A 28 39.19 11.87 21.60
N ALA A 29 39.90 12.43 20.61
CA ALA A 29 39.31 12.90 19.36
C ALA A 29 38.72 11.75 18.53
N ALA A 30 39.42 10.61 18.47
CA ALA A 30 38.91 9.41 17.81
C ALA A 30 37.65 8.88 18.49
N VAL A 31 37.63 8.79 19.82
CA VAL A 31 36.46 8.39 20.59
C VAL A 31 35.31 9.38 20.39
N ALA A 32 35.56 10.69 20.51
CA ALA A 32 34.55 11.74 20.32
C ALA A 32 33.97 11.76 18.89
N GLY A 33 34.76 11.42 17.88
CA GLY A 33 34.29 11.35 16.48
C GLY A 33 33.58 10.04 16.13
N VAL A 34 34.00 8.92 16.71
CA VAL A 34 33.47 7.58 16.37
C VAL A 34 32.22 7.23 17.18
N THR A 35 32.16 7.62 18.46
CA THR A 35 31.06 7.23 19.36
C THR A 35 29.68 7.67 18.86
N PRO A 36 29.46 8.93 18.38
CA PRO A 36 28.16 9.33 17.85
C PRO A 36 27.71 8.49 16.65
N ARG A 37 28.65 8.09 15.79
CA ARG A 37 28.36 7.26 14.62
C ARG A 37 28.00 5.83 14.98
N LEU A 38 28.71 5.25 15.95
CA LEU A 38 28.40 3.91 16.45
C LEU A 38 27.06 3.87 17.17
N MET A 39 26.73 4.92 17.94
CA MET A 39 25.43 5.02 18.60
C MET A 39 24.29 5.11 17.59
N SER A 40 24.43 5.95 16.55
CA SER A 40 23.44 6.06 15.47
C SER A 40 23.20 4.72 14.74
N ASP A 41 24.26 3.98 14.40
CA ASP A 41 24.13 2.68 13.73
C ASP A 41 23.47 1.62 14.63
N LEU A 42 23.70 1.67 15.94
CA LEU A 42 23.00 0.80 16.90
C LEU A 42 21.52 1.17 17.01
N ASP A 43 21.21 2.46 17.10
CA ASP A 43 19.84 2.96 17.17
C ASP A 43 19.06 2.59 15.90
N ASP A 44 19.67 2.73 14.72
CA ASP A 44 19.08 2.37 13.43
C ASP A 44 18.75 0.86 13.35
N ARG A 45 19.66 0.01 13.84
CA ARG A 45 19.43 -1.45 13.89
C ARG A 45 18.35 -1.84 14.89
N GLN A 46 18.32 -1.20 16.05
CA GLN A 46 17.29 -1.44 17.06
C GLN A 46 15.92 -1.02 16.53
N LEU A 47 15.85 0.11 15.82
CA LEU A 47 14.63 0.56 15.16
C LEU A 47 14.17 -0.46 14.11
N GLY A 48 15.06 -0.93 13.22
CA GLY A 48 14.72 -1.96 12.25
C GLY A 48 14.22 -3.26 12.88
N GLN A 49 14.85 -3.70 13.98
CA GLN A 49 14.44 -4.88 14.73
C GLN A 49 13.06 -4.70 15.39
N ALA A 50 12.78 -3.52 15.95
CA ALA A 50 11.51 -3.21 16.58
C ALA A 50 10.37 -3.16 15.54
N LEU A 51 10.62 -2.55 14.38
CA LEU A 51 9.66 -2.46 13.28
C LEU A 51 9.38 -3.83 12.64
N ALA A 52 10.39 -4.70 12.52
CA ALA A 52 10.21 -6.05 11.99
C ALA A 52 9.25 -6.93 12.81
N GLY A 53 8.99 -6.57 14.07
CA GLY A 53 8.03 -7.25 14.94
C GLY A 53 6.60 -6.72 14.85
N LEU A 54 6.35 -5.62 14.15
CA LEU A 54 5.02 -5.02 14.01
C LEU A 54 4.24 -5.68 12.86
N SER A 55 2.90 -5.64 12.94
CA SER A 55 2.08 -5.98 11.78
C SER A 55 2.22 -4.89 10.70
N ALA A 56 1.94 -5.23 9.45
CA ALA A 56 2.10 -4.29 8.33
C ALA A 56 1.21 -3.06 8.53
N ILE A 57 -0.01 -3.27 9.05
CA ILE A 57 -0.95 -2.17 9.37
C ILE A 57 -0.37 -1.19 10.41
N GLN A 58 0.44 -1.68 11.36
CA GLN A 58 1.00 -0.86 12.44
C GLN A 58 2.35 -0.24 12.10
N GLY A 59 3.16 -0.93 11.30
CA GLY A 59 4.52 -0.53 10.96
C GLY A 59 4.63 0.33 9.71
N ASP A 60 3.73 0.15 8.74
CA ASP A 60 3.86 0.80 7.45
C ASP A 60 3.30 2.23 7.45
N VAL A 61 4.03 3.11 6.78
CA VAL A 61 3.57 4.48 6.56
C VAL A 61 2.45 4.48 5.54
N GLN A 62 1.26 4.89 5.98
CA GLN A 62 0.07 4.95 5.13
C GLN A 62 -0.40 6.39 4.98
N ALA A 63 -0.92 6.69 3.79
CA ALA A 63 -1.69 7.89 3.54
C ALA A 63 -3.03 7.49 2.92
N SER A 64 -4.11 8.09 3.40
CA SER A 64 -5.45 7.93 2.84
C SER A 64 -5.95 9.27 2.32
N TRP A 65 -6.46 9.30 1.10
CA TRP A 65 -7.16 10.46 0.56
C TRP A 65 -8.48 10.01 -0.09
N ALA A 66 -9.49 10.87 0.01
CA ALA A 66 -10.70 10.73 -0.77
C ALA A 66 -10.58 11.65 -1.99
N HIS A 67 -10.82 11.10 -3.18
CA HIS A 67 -10.89 11.90 -4.40
C HIS A 67 -12.36 12.05 -4.81
N SER A 68 -12.83 13.31 -4.93
CA SER A 68 -14.21 13.62 -5.32
C SER A 68 -14.40 13.79 -6.83
N GLN A 69 -13.31 13.92 -7.59
CA GLN A 69 -13.35 14.06 -9.05
C GLN A 69 -13.10 12.72 -9.71
N ALA A 70 -14.02 12.29 -10.56
CA ALA A 70 -13.81 11.10 -11.36
C ALA A 70 -12.93 11.41 -12.57
N VAL A 71 -11.85 10.66 -12.73
CA VAL A 71 -11.22 10.51 -14.04
C VAL A 71 -11.96 9.37 -14.71
N GLY A 72 -12.91 9.67 -15.60
CA GLY A 72 -13.48 8.66 -16.50
C GLY A 72 -12.52 8.37 -17.66
N PRO A 73 -12.86 7.48 -18.59
CA PRO A 73 -12.14 7.39 -19.87
C PRO A 73 -12.18 8.77 -20.54
N SER A 74 -11.00 9.37 -20.73
CA SER A 74 -10.87 10.65 -21.40
C SER A 74 -11.02 10.47 -22.90
N GLY A 75 -12.24 10.60 -23.39
CA GLY A 75 -12.49 10.81 -24.81
C GLY A 75 -11.94 9.72 -25.77
N PRO A 76 -11.86 10.01 -27.07
CA PRO A 76 -11.61 9.02 -28.12
C PRO A 76 -10.21 8.39 -28.13
N ASP A 77 -9.28 8.83 -27.27
CA ASP A 77 -7.84 8.54 -27.39
C ASP A 77 -7.28 7.57 -26.33
N GLY A 78 -8.12 6.95 -25.51
CA GLY A 78 -7.71 5.89 -24.57
C GLY A 78 -7.54 6.36 -23.12
N VAL A 79 -7.54 5.38 -22.21
CA VAL A 79 -7.40 5.61 -20.76
C VAL A 79 -5.92 5.90 -20.47
N ASP A 80 -5.59 7.12 -20.07
CA ASP A 80 -4.34 7.37 -19.37
C ASP A 80 -4.44 6.72 -17.98
N ASP A 81 -3.68 5.65 -17.78
CA ASP A 81 -3.51 5.01 -16.49
C ASP A 81 -3.01 6.06 -15.47
N PRO A 82 -3.76 6.38 -14.41
CA PRO A 82 -3.38 7.41 -13.45
C PRO A 82 -2.36 6.91 -12.41
N TRP A 83 -2.09 5.61 -12.35
CA TRP A 83 -1.26 5.01 -11.31
C TRP A 83 0.24 5.24 -11.50
N PRO A 84 0.82 5.15 -12.72
CA PRO A 84 2.25 5.35 -12.95
C PRO A 84 2.78 6.67 -12.39
N ALA A 85 2.11 7.80 -12.66
CA ALA A 85 2.54 9.11 -12.16
C ALA A 85 2.48 9.20 -10.62
N ARG A 86 1.50 8.53 -10.00
CA ARG A 86 1.37 8.50 -8.53
C ARG A 86 2.43 7.60 -7.88
N LEU A 87 2.71 6.46 -8.50
CA LEU A 87 3.78 5.54 -8.09
C LEU A 87 5.15 6.22 -8.20
N GLU A 88 5.41 6.94 -9.29
CA GLU A 88 6.63 7.71 -9.46
C GLU A 88 6.78 8.79 -8.39
N ALA A 89 5.74 9.58 -8.13
CA ALA A 89 5.75 10.59 -7.07
C ALA A 89 5.99 9.98 -5.67
N ALA A 90 5.35 8.85 -5.36
CA ALA A 90 5.55 8.16 -4.09
C ALA A 90 6.98 7.60 -3.94
N ARG A 91 7.57 7.07 -5.02
CA ARG A 91 8.98 6.64 -5.04
C ARG A 91 9.91 7.83 -4.82
N ALA A 92 9.67 8.96 -5.48
CA ALA A 92 10.47 10.17 -5.27
C ALA A 92 10.42 10.63 -3.80
N ILE A 93 9.25 10.64 -3.17
CA ILE A 93 9.11 10.98 -1.74
C ILE A 93 9.91 10.03 -0.85
N ARG A 94 9.88 8.73 -1.14
CA ARG A 94 10.69 7.72 -0.43
C ARG A 94 12.18 7.99 -0.61
N ASP A 95 12.63 8.24 -1.84
CA ASP A 95 14.04 8.43 -2.17
C ASP A 95 14.64 9.71 -1.55
N GLU A 96 13.81 10.74 -1.34
CA GLU A 96 14.16 11.98 -0.64
C GLU A 96 14.31 11.82 0.88
N GLN A 97 13.85 10.71 1.47
CA GLN A 97 13.99 10.51 2.92
C GLN A 97 15.47 10.29 3.31
N PRO A 98 15.91 10.81 4.47
CA PRO A 98 17.21 10.47 5.03
C PRO A 98 17.23 9.00 5.51
N GLU A 99 18.43 8.42 5.62
CA GLU A 99 18.59 7.14 6.34
C GLU A 99 18.38 7.34 7.85
N PRO A 100 17.83 6.34 8.56
CA PRO A 100 17.46 5.00 8.08
C PRO A 100 16.06 4.93 7.45
N LEU A 101 15.28 6.02 7.49
CA LEU A 101 13.87 6.01 7.10
C LEU A 101 13.67 5.54 5.66
N ARG A 102 14.51 5.99 4.72
CA ARG A 102 14.44 5.57 3.32
C ARG A 102 14.52 4.05 3.15
N SER A 103 15.46 3.39 3.82
CA SER A 103 15.64 1.94 3.73
C SER A 103 14.58 1.14 4.50
N LEU A 104 13.93 1.76 5.49
CA LEU A 104 12.81 1.16 6.23
C LEU A 104 11.48 1.25 5.47
N LEU A 105 11.31 2.24 4.58
CA LEU A 105 10.10 2.36 3.77
C LEU A 105 10.05 1.26 2.70
N ALA A 106 8.92 0.57 2.62
CA ALA A 106 8.60 -0.37 1.56
C ALA A 106 8.44 0.34 0.19
N ASP A 107 8.40 -0.44 -0.88
CA ASP A 107 8.01 0.08 -2.18
C ASP A 107 6.56 0.59 -2.12
N PRO A 108 6.25 1.73 -2.75
CA PRO A 108 4.92 2.31 -2.67
C PRO A 108 3.91 1.46 -3.44
N GLU A 109 2.78 1.21 -2.79
CA GLU A 109 1.64 0.50 -3.35
C GLU A 109 0.35 1.30 -3.15
N PHE A 110 -0.63 1.08 -4.03
CA PHE A 110 -1.91 1.75 -3.98
C PHE A 110 -3.04 0.72 -3.95
N VAL A 111 -4.03 0.97 -3.11
CA VAL A 111 -5.30 0.26 -3.12
C VAL A 111 -6.41 1.30 -3.19
N GLY A 112 -7.28 1.17 -4.19
CA GLY A 112 -8.49 1.95 -4.32
C GLY A 112 -9.68 1.20 -3.73
N ARG A 113 -10.54 1.92 -3.02
CA ARG A 113 -11.88 1.44 -2.64
C ARG A 113 -12.90 2.44 -3.15
N ALA A 114 -13.92 1.97 -3.88
CA ALA A 114 -15.03 2.82 -4.22
C ALA A 114 -15.91 3.06 -2.99
N ASN A 115 -16.48 4.26 -2.86
CA ASN A 115 -17.39 4.61 -1.77
C ASN A 115 -18.77 3.95 -1.89
N ARG A 116 -19.03 3.23 -2.98
CA ARG A 116 -20.25 2.45 -3.20
C ARG A 116 -19.94 0.97 -2.99
N GLU A 117 -20.88 0.29 -2.34
CA GLU A 117 -20.90 -1.16 -2.22
C GLU A 117 -22.04 -1.72 -3.08
N VAL A 118 -21.90 -2.99 -3.45
CA VAL A 118 -22.96 -3.74 -4.13
C VAL A 118 -23.60 -4.66 -3.11
N GLU A 119 -24.87 -4.40 -2.80
CA GLU A 119 -25.67 -5.27 -1.97
C GLU A 119 -26.56 -6.13 -2.86
N LEU A 120 -26.61 -7.43 -2.58
CA LEU A 120 -27.52 -8.35 -3.26
C LEU A 120 -27.99 -9.45 -2.31
N VAL A 121 -29.16 -10.01 -2.61
CA VAL A 121 -29.66 -11.22 -1.94
C VAL A 121 -29.16 -12.42 -2.74
N PRO A 122 -28.29 -13.27 -2.15
CA PRO A 122 -27.75 -14.44 -2.83
C PRO A 122 -28.83 -15.50 -3.10
N GLU A 123 -28.51 -16.49 -3.94
CA GLU A 123 -29.39 -17.64 -4.13
C GLU A 123 -29.60 -18.36 -2.78
N PRO A 124 -30.83 -18.83 -2.47
CA PRO A 124 -31.14 -19.45 -1.17
C PRO A 124 -30.19 -20.60 -0.79
N GLU A 125 -29.69 -21.33 -1.78
CA GLU A 125 -28.81 -22.48 -1.62
C GLU A 125 -27.39 -22.13 -1.16
N THR A 126 -27.02 -20.84 -1.21
CA THR A 126 -25.75 -20.34 -0.65
C THR A 126 -25.82 -20.23 0.87
N GLY A 127 -27.02 -20.13 1.46
CA GLY A 127 -27.23 -19.99 2.90
C GLY A 127 -27.01 -18.58 3.46
N TYR A 128 -26.69 -17.60 2.61
CA TYR A 128 -26.55 -16.21 3.02
C TYR A 128 -27.85 -15.43 2.81
N TYR A 129 -28.22 -14.59 3.78
CA TYR A 129 -29.38 -13.71 3.62
C TYR A 129 -29.04 -12.42 2.85
N LEU A 130 -27.77 -12.01 2.87
CA LEU A 130 -27.25 -10.80 2.24
C LEU A 130 -25.79 -10.98 1.85
N ALA A 131 -25.39 -10.46 0.70
CA ALA A 131 -24.00 -10.26 0.33
C ALA A 131 -23.72 -8.77 0.14
N VAL A 132 -22.71 -8.25 0.84
CA VAL A 132 -22.22 -6.87 0.76
C VAL A 132 -20.84 -6.89 0.11
N LEU A 133 -20.73 -6.29 -1.07
CA LEU A 133 -19.56 -6.44 -1.92
C LEU A 133 -18.84 -5.10 -2.08
N ALA A 134 -17.62 -5.00 -1.57
CA ALA A 134 -16.79 -3.83 -1.71
C ALA A 134 -16.14 -3.80 -3.10
N LEU A 135 -16.24 -2.65 -3.77
CA LEU A 135 -15.58 -2.43 -5.05
C LEU A 135 -14.14 -1.95 -4.81
N LEU A 136 -13.17 -2.72 -5.29
CA LEU A 136 -11.75 -2.51 -5.02
C LEU A 136 -10.97 -2.39 -6.32
N VAL A 137 -9.90 -1.61 -6.28
CA VAL A 137 -8.90 -1.51 -7.34
C VAL A 137 -7.56 -1.81 -6.70
N TYR A 138 -6.83 -2.79 -7.23
CA TYR A 138 -5.44 -3.02 -6.86
C TYR A 138 -4.62 -3.04 -8.15
N PRO A 139 -3.87 -1.97 -8.47
CA PRO A 139 -3.17 -1.84 -9.75
C PRO A 139 -2.15 -2.94 -10.04
N HIS A 140 -1.71 -3.67 -9.02
CA HIS A 140 -0.74 -4.77 -9.11
C HIS A 140 -1.38 -6.11 -8.75
N LEU A 141 -2.70 -6.27 -8.91
CA LEU A 141 -3.37 -7.51 -8.54
C LEU A 141 -2.80 -8.69 -9.31
N SER A 142 -2.62 -8.56 -10.62
CA SER A 142 -2.11 -9.61 -11.50
C SER A 142 -0.65 -9.98 -11.22
N ASP A 143 0.14 -9.06 -10.65
CA ASP A 143 1.51 -9.32 -10.20
C ASP A 143 1.57 -10.13 -8.89
N HIS A 144 0.51 -10.09 -8.09
CA HIS A 144 0.46 -10.64 -6.73
C HIS A 144 -0.56 -11.76 -6.53
N ALA A 145 -1.37 -12.04 -7.54
CA ALA A 145 -2.38 -13.08 -7.53
C ALA A 145 -2.18 -14.06 -8.69
N ILE A 146 -2.57 -15.30 -8.45
CA ILE A 146 -2.64 -16.34 -9.45
C ILE A 146 -4.07 -16.35 -10.01
N LEU A 147 -4.18 -16.13 -11.31
CA LEU A 147 -5.43 -16.33 -12.04
C LEU A 147 -5.81 -17.82 -12.00
N VAL A 148 -7.02 -18.10 -11.51
CA VAL A 148 -7.55 -19.47 -11.39
C VAL A 148 -8.37 -19.82 -12.62
N ASP A 149 -9.28 -18.94 -13.02
CA ASP A 149 -10.13 -19.10 -14.19
C ASP A 149 -10.43 -17.74 -14.85
N GLY A 150 -10.70 -17.77 -16.16
CA GLY A 150 -11.11 -16.60 -16.95
C GLY A 150 -9.97 -15.69 -17.40
N ALA A 151 -10.21 -14.38 -17.35
CA ALA A 151 -9.25 -13.35 -17.75
C ALA A 151 -9.39 -12.11 -16.86
N TRP A 152 -8.26 -11.45 -16.58
CA TRP A 152 -8.22 -10.24 -15.77
C TRP A 152 -9.20 -9.18 -16.31
N PRO A 153 -9.92 -8.48 -15.42
CA PRO A 153 -11.01 -7.61 -15.81
C PRO A 153 -10.49 -6.45 -16.64
N VAL A 154 -11.14 -6.20 -17.78
CA VAL A 154 -10.90 -5.04 -18.62
C VAL A 154 -12.08 -4.08 -18.55
N PHE A 155 -11.86 -2.82 -18.88
CA PHE A 155 -12.96 -1.88 -19.06
C PHE A 155 -13.85 -2.33 -20.22
N GLY A 156 -15.15 -2.46 -19.96
CA GLY A 156 -16.14 -2.65 -21.01
C GLY A 156 -16.25 -1.41 -21.89
N THR A 157 -16.49 -1.60 -23.19
CA THR A 157 -16.79 -0.49 -24.11
C THR A 157 -18.30 -0.31 -24.22
N GLY A 158 -18.84 0.83 -23.79
CA GLY A 158 -20.26 1.17 -23.98
C GLY A 158 -21.18 0.73 -22.83
N SER A 159 -22.26 0.00 -23.15
CA SER A 159 -23.31 -0.44 -22.22
C SER A 159 -23.09 -1.82 -21.62
N GLU A 160 -21.89 -2.38 -21.77
CA GLU A 160 -21.54 -3.69 -21.24
C GLU A 160 -21.39 -3.62 -19.72
N ARG A 161 -21.74 -4.72 -19.04
CA ARG A 161 -21.51 -4.86 -17.60
C ARG A 161 -20.03 -4.76 -17.29
N THR A 162 -19.71 -4.15 -16.16
CA THR A 162 -18.31 -4.00 -15.72
C THR A 162 -17.76 -5.35 -15.29
N GLN A 163 -16.63 -5.73 -15.87
CA GLN A 163 -15.92 -6.95 -15.53
C GLN A 163 -15.26 -6.84 -14.16
N VAL A 164 -15.34 -7.90 -13.38
CA VAL A 164 -14.70 -7.99 -12.05
C VAL A 164 -13.97 -9.32 -11.87
N ALA A 165 -12.85 -9.26 -11.15
CA ALA A 165 -12.19 -10.42 -10.60
C ALA A 165 -12.68 -10.68 -9.16
N VAL A 166 -12.87 -11.95 -8.81
CA VAL A 166 -13.37 -12.38 -7.51
C VAL A 166 -12.45 -13.41 -6.89
N LEU A 167 -12.29 -13.38 -5.57
CA LEU A 167 -11.53 -14.40 -4.84
C LEU A 167 -12.16 -15.79 -5.05
N GLU A 168 -11.36 -16.80 -5.36
CA GLU A 168 -11.81 -18.18 -5.65
C GLU A 168 -12.76 -18.71 -4.56
N GLY A 169 -12.41 -18.55 -3.29
CA GLY A 169 -13.27 -19.01 -2.19
C GLY A 169 -14.63 -18.28 -2.11
N VAL A 170 -14.69 -17.02 -2.53
CA VAL A 170 -15.97 -16.28 -2.63
C VAL A 170 -16.77 -16.82 -3.80
N ALA A 171 -16.13 -17.03 -4.96
CA ALA A 171 -16.78 -17.59 -6.14
C ALA A 171 -17.35 -18.99 -5.84
N GLU A 172 -16.62 -19.85 -5.13
CA GLU A 172 -17.10 -21.17 -4.71
C GLU A 172 -18.33 -21.08 -3.80
N LYS A 173 -18.25 -20.26 -2.74
CA LYS A 173 -19.35 -20.10 -1.77
C LYS A 173 -20.62 -19.50 -2.39
N MET A 174 -20.44 -18.55 -3.29
CA MET A 174 -21.52 -17.91 -4.03
C MET A 174 -21.96 -18.69 -5.27
N ARG A 175 -21.27 -19.79 -5.58
CA ARG A 175 -21.48 -20.60 -6.79
C ARG A 175 -21.38 -19.77 -8.08
N TRP A 176 -20.53 -18.75 -8.07
CA TRP A 176 -20.24 -17.94 -9.23
C TRP A 176 -19.15 -18.60 -10.08
N THR A 177 -19.34 -18.51 -11.39
CA THR A 177 -18.35 -18.90 -12.40
C THR A 177 -18.03 -17.69 -13.27
N VAL A 178 -17.01 -17.80 -14.13
CA VAL A 178 -16.79 -16.81 -15.18
C VAL A 178 -18.08 -16.67 -16.02
N GLY A 179 -18.51 -15.44 -16.26
CA GLY A 179 -19.77 -15.09 -16.91
C GLY A 179 -20.97 -14.91 -15.96
N SER A 180 -20.87 -15.27 -14.68
CA SER A 180 -21.93 -15.01 -13.70
C SER A 180 -22.18 -13.51 -13.55
N SER A 181 -23.45 -13.12 -13.50
CA SER A 181 -23.85 -11.73 -13.27
C SER A 181 -23.91 -11.44 -11.77
N ILE A 182 -23.38 -10.30 -11.36
CA ILE A 182 -23.41 -9.81 -9.98
C ILE A 182 -24.26 -8.53 -9.98
N GLY A 183 -25.50 -8.66 -9.51
CA GLY A 183 -26.50 -7.61 -9.67
C GLY A 183 -26.74 -7.29 -11.16
N GLU A 184 -27.07 -6.03 -11.44
CA GLU A 184 -27.33 -5.57 -12.82
C GLU A 184 -26.07 -5.05 -13.53
N ASP A 185 -25.09 -4.58 -12.76
CA ASP A 185 -23.98 -3.75 -13.22
C ASP A 185 -22.68 -4.54 -13.52
N TYR A 186 -22.51 -5.72 -12.91
CA TYR A 186 -21.21 -6.42 -12.90
C TYR A 186 -21.29 -7.86 -13.45
N VAL A 187 -20.16 -8.34 -13.97
CA VAL A 187 -19.98 -9.72 -14.46
C VAL A 187 -18.63 -10.26 -14.02
N VAL A 188 -18.59 -11.50 -13.55
CA VAL A 188 -17.35 -12.18 -13.18
C VAL A 188 -16.57 -12.49 -14.45
N SER A 189 -15.40 -11.89 -14.62
CA SER A 189 -14.48 -12.20 -15.74
C SER A 189 -13.34 -13.11 -15.32
N ALA A 190 -12.97 -13.06 -14.03
CA ALA A 190 -11.88 -13.86 -13.48
C ALA A 190 -12.18 -14.33 -12.06
N THR A 191 -11.62 -15.48 -11.71
CA THR A 191 -11.40 -15.89 -10.33
C THR A 191 -9.91 -15.94 -10.03
N PHE A 192 -9.52 -15.58 -8.82
CA PHE A 192 -8.11 -15.55 -8.44
C PHE A 192 -7.87 -16.05 -7.03
N ARG A 193 -6.61 -16.38 -6.75
CA ARG A 193 -6.10 -16.62 -5.40
C ARG A 193 -4.82 -15.82 -5.17
N PRO A 194 -4.53 -15.34 -3.95
CA PRO A 194 -3.24 -14.76 -3.62
C PRO A 194 -2.09 -15.70 -3.99
N ALA A 195 -1.04 -15.19 -4.65
CA ALA A 195 0.14 -15.99 -4.97
C ALA A 195 0.89 -16.40 -3.69
N ASP A 196 1.03 -15.45 -2.76
CA ASP A 196 1.47 -15.68 -1.39
C ASP A 196 0.43 -15.09 -0.42
N PRO A 197 -0.44 -15.90 0.20
CA PRO A 197 -1.47 -15.42 1.11
C PRO A 197 -0.92 -14.94 2.47
N SER A 198 0.36 -15.25 2.77
CA SER A 198 1.04 -14.82 4.00
C SER A 198 1.78 -13.48 3.83
N ALA A 199 1.91 -12.98 2.60
CA ALA A 199 2.54 -11.71 2.33
C ALA A 199 1.82 -10.56 3.05
N GLN A 200 2.58 -9.75 3.78
CA GLN A 200 2.11 -8.61 4.57
C GLN A 200 1.29 -7.60 3.77
N ARG A 201 1.56 -7.45 2.47
CA ARG A 201 0.78 -6.59 1.54
C ARG A 201 -0.73 -6.81 1.63
N TRP A 202 -1.16 -8.05 1.86
CA TRP A 202 -2.59 -8.38 1.94
C TRP A 202 -3.27 -7.84 3.19
N GLU A 203 -2.53 -7.39 4.19
CA GLU A 203 -3.10 -6.66 5.32
C GLU A 203 -3.60 -5.26 4.90
N HIS A 204 -3.05 -4.69 3.82
CA HIS A 204 -3.43 -3.39 3.27
C HIS A 204 -4.44 -3.48 2.12
N VAL A 205 -4.76 -4.69 1.64
CA VAL A 205 -5.77 -4.93 0.61
C VAL A 205 -7.02 -5.52 1.27
N PRO A 206 -8.03 -4.70 1.62
CA PRO A 206 -9.23 -5.19 2.27
C PRO A 206 -9.86 -6.29 1.43
N LEU A 207 -10.25 -7.40 2.05
CA LEU A 207 -10.93 -8.51 1.38
C LEU A 207 -10.17 -9.14 0.19
N GLY A 208 -8.87 -8.85 0.03
CA GLY A 208 -8.07 -9.36 -1.09
C GLY A 208 -7.61 -10.80 -0.97
N ARG A 209 -7.60 -11.33 0.26
CA ARG A 209 -7.24 -12.74 0.53
C ARG A 209 -8.30 -13.51 1.33
N THR A 210 -9.30 -12.81 1.86
CA THR A 210 -10.33 -13.38 2.73
C THR A 210 -11.64 -12.64 2.51
N TYR A 211 -12.75 -13.28 2.85
CA TYR A 211 -14.06 -12.65 3.05
C TYR A 211 -14.45 -12.76 4.53
N THR A 212 -15.48 -12.04 4.96
CA THR A 212 -16.03 -12.18 6.31
C THR A 212 -17.48 -12.62 6.26
N GLU A 213 -17.89 -13.31 7.33
CA GLU A 213 -19.24 -13.88 7.46
C GLU A 213 -19.89 -13.39 8.76
N PRO A 214 -20.30 -12.11 8.83
CA PRO A 214 -20.96 -11.60 10.02
C PRO A 214 -22.31 -12.31 10.23
N LEU A 215 -22.55 -12.74 11.48
CA LEU A 215 -23.80 -13.34 11.91
C LEU A 215 -24.73 -12.27 12.48
N ASP A 216 -25.90 -12.10 11.86
CA ASP A 216 -27.03 -11.40 12.43
C ASP A 216 -27.92 -12.39 13.19
N PRO A 217 -28.22 -12.16 14.49
CA PRO A 217 -29.03 -13.08 15.29
C PRO A 217 -30.45 -13.33 14.77
N ASN A 218 -31.01 -12.40 13.98
CA ASN A 218 -32.37 -12.46 13.46
C ASN A 218 -32.43 -12.92 12.01
N LEU A 219 -31.43 -12.55 11.20
CA LEU A 219 -31.46 -12.75 9.74
C LEU A 219 -30.55 -13.89 9.26
N GLY A 220 -29.59 -14.32 10.09
CA GLY A 220 -28.63 -15.37 9.74
C GLY A 220 -27.28 -14.79 9.32
N VAL A 221 -26.57 -15.50 8.44
CA VAL A 221 -25.21 -15.13 8.04
C VAL A 221 -25.25 -14.23 6.81
N ALA A 222 -24.57 -13.08 6.87
CA ALA A 222 -24.27 -12.28 5.67
C ALA A 222 -22.84 -12.58 5.19
N MET A 223 -22.53 -12.23 3.95
CA MET A 223 -21.17 -12.33 3.41
C MET A 223 -20.66 -10.94 3.03
N ASN A 224 -19.43 -10.61 3.44
CA ASN A 224 -18.72 -9.43 2.98
C ASN A 224 -17.50 -9.86 2.16
N ALA A 225 -17.44 -9.44 0.89
CA ALA A 225 -16.38 -9.82 -0.03
C ALA A 225 -15.93 -8.66 -0.93
N GLY A 226 -14.75 -8.80 -1.55
CA GLY A 226 -14.23 -7.82 -2.50
C GLY A 226 -14.54 -8.21 -3.95
N LEU A 227 -14.93 -7.23 -4.76
CA LEU A 227 -14.94 -7.31 -6.22
C LEU A 227 -13.80 -6.43 -6.74
N PHE A 228 -12.85 -7.05 -7.43
CA PHE A 228 -11.70 -6.35 -7.98
C PHE A 228 -12.02 -5.87 -9.39
N LEU A 229 -12.03 -4.56 -9.55
CA LEU A 229 -12.22 -3.87 -10.82
C LEU A 229 -10.93 -3.96 -11.66
N PRO A 230 -10.98 -3.58 -12.95
CA PRO A 230 -9.78 -3.46 -13.78
C PRO A 230 -8.67 -2.70 -13.05
N GLU A 231 -7.41 -3.09 -13.23
CA GLU A 231 -6.26 -2.46 -12.57
C GLU A 231 -6.15 -0.97 -12.93
N THR A 232 -6.58 -0.61 -14.13
CA THR A 232 -6.66 0.75 -14.65
C THR A 232 -7.94 1.49 -14.18
N TYR A 233 -8.76 0.88 -13.33
CA TYR A 233 -10.02 1.45 -12.87
C TYR A 233 -9.85 2.68 -11.99
N THR A 234 -10.61 3.72 -12.33
CA THR A 234 -10.79 4.95 -11.57
C THR A 234 -12.27 5.12 -11.20
N PRO A 235 -12.62 5.40 -9.92
CA PRO A 235 -14.01 5.55 -9.50
C PRO A 235 -14.81 6.58 -10.31
N ARG A 236 -15.96 6.14 -10.85
CA ARG A 236 -16.93 6.96 -11.61
C ARG A 236 -17.89 7.70 -10.67
N PRO A 237 -18.45 8.88 -11.04
CA PRO A 237 -19.49 9.53 -10.24
C PRO A 237 -20.83 8.79 -10.40
N GLY A 238 -21.61 8.76 -9.32
CA GLY A 238 -22.98 8.30 -9.33
C GLY A 238 -23.87 9.16 -10.24
N THR A 239 -24.59 8.52 -11.14
CA THR A 239 -25.69 9.14 -11.89
C THR A 239 -26.93 9.18 -11.00
N SER A 240 -27.22 10.31 -10.38
CA SER A 240 -28.54 10.58 -9.82
C SER A 240 -28.94 12.05 -9.97
N GLY A 241 -29.86 12.31 -10.90
CA GLY A 241 -31.01 13.22 -10.71
C GLY A 241 -30.80 14.73 -10.67
N ARG A 242 -31.11 15.39 -11.81
CA ARG A 242 -31.82 16.69 -12.01
C ARG A 242 -31.36 17.93 -11.18
N PRO A 243 -31.05 19.08 -11.82
CA PRO A 243 -30.67 20.29 -11.09
C PRO A 243 -31.88 20.85 -10.31
N ALA A 244 -31.72 20.98 -8.99
CA ALA A 244 -32.56 21.88 -8.22
C ALA A 244 -32.15 23.31 -8.59
N ALA A 245 -33.06 24.02 -9.24
CA ALA A 245 -32.95 25.44 -9.49
C ALA A 245 -32.84 26.18 -8.16
N GLY A 246 -31.70 26.83 -7.93
CA GLY A 246 -31.53 27.85 -6.90
C GLY A 246 -31.79 29.21 -7.51
N THR A 247 -32.97 29.76 -7.23
CA THR A 247 -33.40 31.11 -7.56
C THR A 247 -32.45 32.14 -6.96
N GLN A 248 -32.07 33.16 -7.74
CA GLN A 248 -31.57 34.42 -7.21
C GLN A 248 -32.69 35.10 -6.40
N GLY A 249 -32.31 35.67 -5.26
CA GLY A 249 -33.15 36.47 -4.37
C GLY A 249 -32.38 36.84 -3.12
#